data_AF-U5BIP4-F1
#
_entry.id   AF-U5BIP4-F1
#
_cell.length_a   1.000
_cell.length_b   1.000
_cell.length_c   1.000
_cell.angle_alpha   90.00
_cell.angle_beta   90.00
_cell.angle_gamma   90.00
#
_symmetry.space_group_name_H-M   'P 1'
#
loop_
_entity.id
_entity.type
_entity.pdbx_description
1 polymer ?
#
loop_
_entity_poly.entity_id
_entity_poly.type
_entity_poly.pdbx_seq_one_letter_code
_entity_poly.pdbx_strand_id
1 'polypeptide(L)'
;MSFINMLRLILNGKKSKSLMKDGWMIDYEYSHISDFFYPVPLFAELNYKLIGVPENACFPYKGALSLGNAFWKEDQKMHLKLSAKVKVLGLPLKINRYVKKVDNRPTTVYKLWYDEKPLAVWHKKYEFGREYHSDVQSAFTLEAMGAETFSKTKNWASNQILGHNGENECCLIEKFVHTHILVIHDSTTFASLWEVLKKKID
;
A
#
# COMPACT_ATOMS: atom_id res chain seq x y z
N MET A 1 9.58 13.41 25.38
CA MET A 1 9.19 14.34 24.29
C MET A 1 9.39 15.76 24.77
N SER A 2 10.02 16.64 23.99
CA SER A 2 10.23 18.06 24.34
C SER A 2 8.90 18.84 24.32
N PHE A 3 8.72 19.77 25.27
CA PHE A 3 7.56 20.68 25.41
C PHE A 3 7.24 21.45 24.11
N ILE A 4 8.27 21.76 23.32
CA ILE A 4 8.16 22.46 22.03
C ILE A 4 7.37 21.63 21.00
N ASN A 5 7.52 20.30 21.02
CA ASN A 5 6.79 19.40 20.11
C ASN A 5 5.31 19.30 20.48
N MET A 6 4.99 19.38 21.78
CA MET A 6 3.60 19.36 22.27
C MET A 6 2.85 20.62 21.84
N LEU A 7 3.47 21.80 21.97
CA LEU A 7 2.89 23.07 21.51
C LEU A 7 2.69 23.10 19.98
N ARG A 8 3.65 22.60 19.20
CA ARG A 8 3.50 22.47 17.73
C ARG A 8 2.39 21.50 17.31
N LEU A 9 2.12 20.45 18.08
CA LEU A 9 1.01 19.52 17.80
C LEU A 9 -0.34 20.21 18.04
N ILE A 10 -0.48 20.93 19.15
CA ILE A 10 -1.70 21.66 19.52
C ILE A 10 -2.01 22.78 18.52
N LEU A 11 -1.01 23.59 18.15
CA LEU A 11 -1.18 24.71 17.20
C LEU A 11 -1.52 24.26 15.77
N ASN A 12 -1.14 23.03 15.38
CA ASN A 12 -1.44 22.48 14.06
C ASN A 12 -2.72 21.64 14.02
N GLY A 13 -3.50 21.58 15.11
CA GLY A 13 -4.71 20.76 15.19
C GLY A 13 -4.46 19.25 15.12
N LYS A 14 -3.21 18.81 15.30
CA LYS A 14 -2.84 17.39 15.26
C LYS A 14 -3.05 16.75 16.62
N LYS A 15 -3.84 15.67 16.64
CA LYS A 15 -4.11 14.84 17.80
C LYS A 15 -3.26 13.57 17.74
N SER A 16 -2.85 13.08 18.90
CA SER A 16 -2.20 11.78 19.05
C SER A 16 -3.04 10.86 19.93
N LYS A 17 -2.96 9.54 19.67
CA LYS A 17 -3.60 8.52 20.50
C LYS A 17 -2.80 7.24 20.41
N SER A 18 -2.49 6.63 21.56
CA SER A 18 -1.93 5.28 21.61
C SER A 18 -3.02 4.29 22.00
N LEU A 19 -3.02 3.10 21.39
CA LEU A 19 -4.00 2.05 21.66
C LEU A 19 -3.32 0.68 21.60
N MET A 20 -3.62 -0.18 22.58
CA MET A 20 -3.26 -1.59 22.52
C MET A 20 -4.33 -2.35 21.72
N LYS A 21 -3.93 -3.09 20.69
CA LYS A 21 -4.81 -3.93 19.89
C LYS A 21 -4.05 -5.20 19.49
N ASP A 22 -4.64 -6.37 19.76
CA ASP A 22 -4.09 -7.68 19.40
C ASP A 22 -2.61 -7.85 19.83
N GLY A 23 -2.28 -7.43 21.06
CA GLY A 23 -0.92 -7.50 21.62
C GLY A 23 0.09 -6.49 21.07
N TRP A 24 -0.36 -5.53 20.24
CA TRP A 24 0.46 -4.47 19.67
C TRP A 24 0.05 -3.09 20.20
N MET A 25 1.03 -2.31 20.65
CA MET A 25 0.86 -0.89 20.91
C MET A 25 0.93 -0.13 19.58
N ILE A 26 -0.12 0.60 19.25
CA ILE A 26 -0.23 1.38 18.02
C ILE A 26 -0.34 2.86 18.39
N ASP A 27 0.61 3.66 17.89
CA ASP A 27 0.64 5.10 18.06
C ASP A 27 0.08 5.81 16.82
N TYR A 28 -0.99 6.57 17.00
CA TYR A 28 -1.66 7.34 15.94
C TYR A 28 -1.36 8.83 16.02
N GLU A 29 -1.24 9.47 14.86
CA GLU A 29 -1.21 10.93 14.68
C GLU A 29 -2.20 11.33 13.56
N TYR A 30 -3.09 12.29 13.82
CA TYR A 30 -4.19 12.65 12.90
C TYR A 30 -4.68 14.10 13.10
N SER A 31 -5.30 14.70 12.08
CA SER A 31 -5.69 16.13 12.10
C SER A 31 -7.18 16.41 12.37
N HIS A 32 -8.08 15.43 12.29
CA HIS A 32 -9.54 15.58 12.54
C HIS A 32 -10.18 14.25 12.96
N ILE A 33 -11.52 14.14 13.04
CA ILE A 33 -12.18 12.83 13.10
C ILE A 33 -11.67 12.00 11.91
N SER A 34 -11.04 10.86 12.20
CA SER A 34 -10.46 9.98 11.21
C SER A 34 -10.82 8.55 11.56
N ASP A 35 -11.20 7.78 10.54
CA ASP A 35 -11.43 6.35 10.71
C ASP A 35 -10.09 5.68 10.99
N PHE A 36 -9.92 5.14 12.20
CA PHE A 36 -8.69 4.43 12.55
C PHE A 36 -8.63 3.12 11.76
N PHE A 37 -7.44 2.77 11.28
CA PHE A 37 -7.16 1.44 10.74
C PHE A 37 -6.14 0.75 11.64
N TYR A 38 -6.22 -0.56 11.73
CA TYR A 38 -5.26 -1.36 12.49
C TYR A 38 -4.19 -1.91 11.55
N PRO A 39 -2.89 -1.65 11.79
CA PRO A 39 -1.81 -2.13 10.92
C PRO A 39 -1.83 -3.63 10.66
N VAL A 40 -2.15 -4.44 11.69
CA VAL A 40 -2.08 -5.89 11.59
C VAL A 40 -3.17 -6.47 10.67
N PRO A 41 -4.48 -6.17 10.86
CA PRO A 41 -5.50 -6.51 9.88
C PRO A 41 -5.24 -5.99 8.47
N LEU A 42 -4.65 -4.79 8.34
CA LEU A 42 -4.27 -4.26 7.03
C LEU A 42 -3.21 -5.14 6.36
N PHE A 43 -2.15 -5.52 7.08
CA PHE A 43 -1.15 -6.46 6.57
C PHE A 43 -1.76 -7.82 6.21
N ALA A 44 -2.68 -8.33 7.02
CA ALA A 44 -3.39 -9.58 6.75
C ALA A 44 -4.17 -9.50 5.43
N GLU A 45 -4.90 -8.39 5.20
CA GLU A 45 -5.64 -8.15 3.96
C GLU A 45 -4.69 -8.09 2.76
N LEU A 46 -3.59 -7.33 2.86
CA LEU A 46 -2.61 -7.22 1.78
C LEU A 46 -1.97 -8.58 1.47
N ASN A 47 -1.59 -9.35 2.50
CA ASN A 47 -1.01 -10.67 2.31
C ASN A 47 -2.01 -11.65 1.68
N TYR A 48 -3.26 -11.67 2.15
CA TYR A 48 -4.33 -12.48 1.58
C TYR A 48 -4.54 -12.18 0.09
N LYS A 49 -4.48 -10.90 -0.28
CA LYS A 49 -4.61 -10.47 -1.68
C LYS A 49 -3.47 -10.96 -2.56
N LEU A 50 -2.24 -11.04 -2.05
CA LEU A 50 -1.09 -11.55 -2.80
C LEU A 50 -1.15 -13.07 -3.00
N ILE A 51 -1.45 -13.82 -1.95
CA ILE A 51 -1.50 -15.29 -2.01
C ILE A 51 -2.73 -15.82 -2.77
N GLY A 52 -3.79 -15.01 -2.85
CA GLY A 52 -5.04 -15.38 -3.51
C GLY A 52 -5.03 -15.21 -5.02
N VAL A 53 -3.96 -14.69 -5.61
CA VAL A 53 -3.88 -14.48 -7.06
C VAL A 53 -3.68 -15.82 -7.78
N PRO A 54 -4.51 -16.16 -8.77
CA PRO A 54 -4.33 -17.37 -9.57
C PRO A 54 -2.98 -17.39 -10.29
N GLU A 55 -2.31 -18.54 -10.34
CA GLU A 55 -0.99 -18.67 -10.97
C GLU A 55 -0.97 -18.21 -12.44
N ASN A 56 -2.06 -18.42 -13.18
CA ASN A 56 -2.20 -17.98 -14.57
C ASN A 56 -2.36 -16.46 -14.74
N ALA A 57 -2.51 -15.72 -13.64
CA ALA A 57 -2.53 -14.26 -13.57
C ALA A 57 -1.24 -13.68 -12.94
N CYS A 58 -0.26 -14.54 -12.65
CA CYS A 58 1.06 -14.18 -12.18
C CYS A 58 2.06 -14.16 -13.34
N PHE A 59 2.95 -13.17 -13.39
CA PHE A 59 3.94 -13.06 -14.46
C PHE A 59 5.22 -12.35 -14.01
N PRO A 60 6.37 -12.68 -14.63
CA PRO A 60 7.59 -11.93 -14.44
C PRO A 60 7.58 -10.62 -15.27
N TYR A 61 8.19 -9.55 -14.75
CA TYR A 61 8.49 -8.33 -15.49
C TYR A 61 9.93 -7.86 -15.28
N LYS A 62 10.46 -7.07 -16.21
CA LYS A 62 11.81 -6.48 -16.15
C LYS A 62 11.76 -5.04 -15.64
N GLY A 63 12.69 -4.69 -14.75
CA GLY A 63 12.90 -3.33 -14.23
C GLY A 63 12.02 -2.96 -13.03
N ALA A 64 12.02 -1.68 -12.68
CA ALA A 64 11.19 -1.10 -11.61
C ALA A 64 9.84 -0.61 -12.16
N LEU A 65 8.81 -0.64 -11.32
CA LEU A 65 7.45 -0.24 -11.74
C LEU A 65 7.34 1.28 -11.92
N SER A 66 7.00 1.72 -13.13
CA SER A 66 6.73 3.12 -13.47
C SER A 66 5.66 3.73 -12.56
N LEU A 67 4.56 2.99 -12.35
CA LEU A 67 3.40 3.43 -11.56
C LEU A 67 3.70 3.48 -10.06
N GLY A 68 4.44 2.49 -9.54
CA GLY A 68 4.85 2.45 -8.13
C GLY A 68 5.74 3.63 -7.76
N ASN A 69 6.71 3.92 -8.61
CA ASN A 69 7.58 5.09 -8.46
C ASN A 69 6.82 6.41 -8.59
N ALA A 70 5.82 6.49 -9.49
CA ALA A 70 4.95 7.66 -9.60
C ALA A 70 4.15 7.89 -8.31
N PHE A 71 3.48 6.85 -7.79
CA PHE A 71 2.70 6.96 -6.54
C PHE A 71 3.57 7.28 -5.33
N TRP A 72 4.80 6.78 -5.29
CA TRP A 72 5.74 7.13 -4.24
C TRP A 72 6.10 8.62 -4.29
N LYS A 73 6.29 9.19 -5.48
CA LYS A 73 6.71 10.60 -5.69
C LYS A 73 5.58 11.63 -5.63
N GLU A 74 4.31 11.23 -5.71
CA GLU A 74 3.14 12.13 -5.71
C GLU A 74 2.86 12.92 -4.39
N ASP A 75 3.80 12.96 -3.44
CA ASP A 75 3.60 13.50 -2.07
C ASP A 75 3.12 14.95 -2.00
N GLN A 76 3.36 15.78 -3.02
CA GLN A 76 3.12 17.22 -2.96
C GLN A 76 1.63 17.64 -2.92
N LYS A 77 0.69 16.76 -3.29
CA LYS A 77 -0.76 17.08 -3.30
C LYS A 77 -1.58 16.24 -2.32
N MET A 78 -0.94 15.42 -1.49
CA MET A 78 -1.64 14.47 -0.63
C MET A 78 -1.81 15.02 0.79
N HIS A 79 -3.06 15.09 1.25
CA HIS A 79 -3.34 15.43 2.64
C HIS A 79 -3.24 14.18 3.51
N LEU A 80 -2.24 14.15 4.41
CA LEU A 80 -2.12 13.11 5.44
C LEU A 80 -3.33 13.18 6.37
N LYS A 81 -4.10 12.08 6.45
CA LYS A 81 -5.25 11.97 7.35
C LYS A 81 -4.89 11.30 8.67
N LEU A 82 -4.10 10.23 8.58
CA LEU A 82 -3.76 9.38 9.71
C LEU A 82 -2.39 8.76 9.49
N SER A 83 -1.52 8.83 10.49
CA SER A 83 -0.29 8.06 10.59
C SER A 83 -0.45 7.06 11.72
N ALA A 84 -0.26 5.77 11.46
CA ALA A 84 -0.18 4.72 12.46
C ALA A 84 1.27 4.22 12.55
N LYS A 85 1.77 4.01 13.76
CA LYS A 85 3.10 3.46 14.01
C LYS A 85 3.00 2.28 14.97
N VAL A 86 3.69 1.21 14.64
CA VAL A 86 3.85 0.02 15.50
C VAL A 86 5.31 -0.39 15.46
N LYS A 87 5.85 -0.92 16.56
CA LYS A 87 7.22 -1.47 16.58
C LYS A 87 7.17 -2.94 16.26
N VAL A 88 7.89 -3.38 15.22
CA VAL A 88 8.01 -4.79 14.82
C VAL A 88 9.48 -5.15 14.80
N LEU A 89 9.87 -6.17 15.57
CA LEU A 89 11.28 -6.54 15.79
C LEU A 89 12.13 -5.36 16.29
N GLY A 90 11.56 -4.51 17.16
CA GLY A 90 12.24 -3.33 17.69
C GLY A 90 12.28 -2.11 16.76
N LEU A 91 12.02 -2.28 15.45
CA LEU A 91 12.06 -1.23 14.45
C LEU A 91 10.66 -0.65 14.14
N PRO A 92 10.55 0.63 13.74
CA PRO A 92 9.27 1.25 13.47
C PRO A 92 8.70 0.83 12.11
N LEU A 93 7.51 0.22 12.14
CA LEU A 93 6.61 0.09 11.00
C LEU A 93 5.62 1.26 11.03
N LYS A 94 5.71 2.15 10.04
CA LYS A 94 4.86 3.33 9.90
C LYS A 94 3.95 3.17 8.70
N ILE A 95 2.67 3.46 8.88
CA ILE A 95 1.66 3.44 7.83
C ILE A 95 0.98 4.80 7.80
N ASN A 96 1.11 5.52 6.69
CA ASN A 96 0.38 6.76 6.47
C ASN A 96 -0.78 6.51 5.53
N ARG A 97 -1.96 6.98 5.92
CA ARG A 97 -3.13 7.09 5.05
C ARG A 97 -3.30 8.52 4.57
N TYR A 98 -3.31 8.66 3.26
CA TYR A 98 -3.61 9.88 2.55
C TYR A 98 -4.94 9.75 1.83
N VAL A 99 -5.61 10.89 1.62
CA VAL A 99 -6.79 10.98 0.78
C VAL A 99 -6.58 12.09 -0.23
N LYS A 100 -6.78 11.77 -1.51
CA LYS A 100 -6.77 12.73 -2.62
C LYS A 100 -8.09 12.66 -3.39
N LYS A 101 -8.39 13.70 -4.16
CA LYS A 101 -9.44 13.65 -5.19
C LYS A 101 -8.78 13.46 -6.55
N VAL A 102 -9.22 12.45 -7.31
CA VAL A 102 -8.86 12.24 -8.71
C VAL A 102 -10.16 12.33 -9.50
N ASP A 103 -10.26 13.26 -10.45
CA ASP A 103 -11.48 13.49 -11.25
C ASP A 103 -12.77 13.57 -10.41
N ASN A 104 -12.72 14.35 -9.33
CA ASN A 104 -13.78 14.52 -8.32
C ASN A 104 -14.14 13.28 -7.48
N ARG A 105 -13.40 12.18 -7.60
CA ARG A 105 -13.62 10.95 -6.82
C ARG A 105 -12.58 10.86 -5.70
N PRO A 106 -12.97 10.42 -4.50
CA PRO A 106 -12.01 10.15 -3.45
C PRO A 106 -11.10 9.00 -3.87
N THR A 107 -9.83 9.06 -3.50
CA THR A 107 -8.84 8.01 -3.66
C THR A 107 -8.03 7.94 -2.38
N THR A 108 -7.89 6.75 -1.82
CA THR A 108 -7.13 6.52 -0.58
C THR A 108 -5.79 5.91 -0.92
N VAL A 109 -4.72 6.44 -0.36
CA VAL A 109 -3.36 5.93 -0.55
C VAL A 109 -2.79 5.57 0.80
N TYR A 110 -2.35 4.33 0.96
CA TYR A 110 -1.55 3.90 2.09
C TYR A 110 -0.10 3.81 1.65
N LYS A 111 0.79 4.44 2.40
CA LYS A 111 2.23 4.29 2.23
C LYS A 111 2.79 3.65 3.50
N LEU A 112 3.56 2.59 3.31
CA LEU A 112 4.13 1.78 4.38
C LEU A 112 5.64 1.97 4.35
N TRP A 113 6.22 2.28 5.51
CA TRP A 113 7.66 2.32 5.72
C TRP A 113 8.04 1.38 6.84
N TYR A 114 9.14 0.66 6.66
CA TYR A 114 9.79 -0.08 7.73
C TYR A 114 11.18 0.49 7.94
N ASP A 115 11.46 0.94 9.15
CA ASP A 115 12.73 1.58 9.50
C ASP A 115 13.12 2.71 8.52
N GLU A 116 12.16 3.61 8.27
CA GLU A 116 12.27 4.75 7.34
C GLU A 116 12.45 4.38 5.84
N LYS A 117 12.57 3.10 5.50
CA LYS A 117 12.65 2.63 4.11
C LYS A 117 11.26 2.37 3.53
N PRO A 118 11.03 2.71 2.24
CA PRO A 118 9.81 2.31 1.52
C PRO A 118 9.59 0.79 1.59
N LEU A 119 8.40 0.37 2.03
CA LEU A 119 8.03 -1.04 2.05
C LEU A 119 6.96 -1.35 1.00
N ALA A 120 5.86 -0.59 1.02
CA ALA A 120 4.75 -0.80 0.10
C ALA A 120 3.90 0.46 -0.08
N VAL A 121 3.20 0.54 -1.21
CA VAL A 121 2.12 1.49 -1.48
C VAL A 121 0.87 0.73 -1.82
N TRP A 122 -0.25 1.13 -1.26
CA TRP A 122 -1.54 0.63 -1.64
C TRP A 122 -2.50 1.74 -2.00
N HIS A 123 -2.95 1.73 -3.24
CA HIS A 123 -3.77 2.77 -3.84
C HIS A 123 -5.16 2.22 -4.10
N LYS A 124 -6.18 2.76 -3.40
CA LYS A 124 -7.60 2.43 -3.59
C LYS A 124 -8.28 3.53 -4.40
N LYS A 125 -8.59 3.28 -5.67
CA LYS A 125 -9.28 4.22 -6.55
C LYS A 125 -10.80 3.96 -6.53
N TYR A 126 -11.60 4.88 -6.02
CA TYR A 126 -13.06 4.71 -5.93
C TYR A 126 -13.76 5.06 -7.25
N GLU A 127 -13.37 4.35 -8.32
CA GLU A 127 -13.80 4.61 -9.69
C GLU A 127 -14.70 3.53 -10.30
N PHE A 128 -14.95 2.44 -9.54
CA PHE A 128 -15.80 1.29 -9.89
C PHE A 128 -15.21 0.34 -10.97
N GLY A 129 -13.88 0.25 -11.08
CA GLY A 129 -13.18 -0.67 -11.98
C GLY A 129 -13.20 -0.25 -13.46
N ARG A 130 -13.61 0.99 -13.76
CA ARG A 130 -13.57 1.64 -15.08
C ARG A 130 -12.14 1.84 -15.58
N GLU A 131 -11.19 2.11 -14.68
CA GLU A 131 -9.78 2.39 -15.01
C GLU A 131 -8.87 1.16 -14.93
N TYR A 132 -9.40 0.00 -14.54
CA TYR A 132 -8.61 -1.21 -14.31
C TYR A 132 -7.68 -1.55 -15.48
N HIS A 133 -8.21 -1.68 -16.70
CA HIS A 133 -7.40 -2.06 -17.85
C HIS A 133 -6.36 -1.00 -18.23
N SER A 134 -6.68 0.29 -18.11
CA SER A 134 -5.70 1.36 -18.34
C SER A 134 -4.61 1.38 -17.28
N ASP A 135 -4.94 1.06 -16.02
CA ASP A 135 -3.96 0.96 -14.93
C ASP A 135 -3.03 -0.22 -15.14
N VAL A 136 -3.55 -1.37 -15.58
CA VAL A 136 -2.76 -2.53 -15.98
C VAL A 136 -1.77 -2.17 -17.09
N GLN A 137 -2.24 -1.55 -18.18
CA GLN A 137 -1.39 -1.18 -19.31
C GLN A 137 -0.33 -0.13 -18.95
N SER A 138 -0.67 0.77 -18.01
CA SER A 138 0.23 1.83 -17.56
C SER A 138 1.31 1.30 -16.59
N ALA A 139 0.94 0.35 -15.73
CA ALA A 139 1.86 -0.27 -14.78
C ALA A 139 2.81 -1.27 -15.45
N PHE A 140 2.32 -2.02 -16.43
CA PHE A 140 3.05 -3.09 -17.07
C PHE A 140 3.16 -2.84 -18.57
N THR A 141 4.29 -2.27 -18.99
CA THR A 141 4.53 -1.92 -20.39
C THR A 141 4.92 -3.14 -21.22
N LEU A 142 4.71 -3.05 -22.54
CA LEU A 142 5.16 -4.06 -23.50
C LEU A 142 6.65 -4.42 -23.33
N GLU A 143 7.49 -3.41 -23.09
CA GLU A 143 8.92 -3.57 -22.88
C GLU A 143 9.24 -4.34 -21.58
N ALA A 144 8.49 -4.08 -20.51
CA ALA A 144 8.68 -4.74 -19.23
C ALA A 144 8.18 -6.20 -19.22
N MET A 145 7.13 -6.51 -19.98
CA MET A 145 6.46 -7.82 -19.96
C MET A 145 6.86 -8.77 -21.10
N GLY A 146 7.40 -8.22 -22.19
CA GLY A 146 7.53 -8.93 -23.47
C GLY A 146 6.20 -9.04 -24.23
N ALA A 147 6.29 -9.16 -25.57
CA ALA A 147 5.14 -9.11 -26.46
C ALA A 147 4.10 -10.21 -26.24
N GLU A 148 4.55 -11.42 -25.89
CA GLU A 148 3.66 -12.56 -25.65
C GLU A 148 2.80 -12.34 -24.39
N THR A 149 3.43 -11.97 -23.28
CA THR A 149 2.73 -11.71 -22.00
C THR A 149 1.82 -10.49 -22.10
N PHE A 150 2.28 -9.40 -22.74
CA PHE A 150 1.49 -8.19 -22.94
C PHE A 150 0.26 -8.41 -23.85
N SER A 151 0.35 -9.32 -24.82
CA SER A 151 -0.80 -9.68 -25.66
C SER A 151 -1.83 -10.49 -24.88
N LYS A 152 -1.40 -11.35 -23.95
CA LYS A 152 -2.28 -12.11 -23.05
C LYS A 152 -3.01 -11.20 -22.05
N THR A 153 -2.36 -10.14 -21.55
CA THR A 153 -2.98 -9.21 -20.58
C THR A 153 -4.14 -8.39 -21.14
N LYS A 154 -4.16 -8.11 -22.46
CA LYS A 154 -5.30 -7.41 -23.10
C LYS A 154 -6.60 -8.21 -23.05
N ASN A 155 -6.50 -9.54 -22.95
CA ASN A 155 -7.64 -10.47 -22.95
C ASN A 155 -7.84 -11.19 -21.61
N TRP A 156 -7.14 -10.77 -20.54
CA TRP A 156 -7.30 -11.39 -19.24
C TRP A 156 -8.66 -11.06 -18.64
N ALA A 157 -9.53 -12.07 -18.60
CA ALA A 157 -10.80 -12.06 -17.87
C ALA A 157 -10.60 -12.06 -16.34
N SER A 158 -9.36 -12.11 -15.86
CA SER A 158 -9.05 -12.08 -14.43
C SER A 158 -9.24 -10.67 -13.87
N ASN A 159 -9.97 -10.59 -12.75
CA ASN A 159 -10.11 -9.38 -11.96
C ASN A 159 -8.84 -9.06 -11.16
N GLN A 160 -7.77 -9.85 -11.25
CA GLN A 160 -6.53 -9.66 -10.52
C GLN A 160 -5.34 -10.06 -11.38
N ILE A 161 -4.25 -9.31 -11.28
CA ILE A 161 -2.97 -9.64 -11.92
C ILE A 161 -1.82 -9.32 -10.97
N LEU A 162 -0.77 -10.15 -10.97
CA LEU A 162 0.40 -9.98 -10.12
C LEU A 162 1.68 -10.07 -10.94
N GLY A 163 2.41 -8.96 -11.00
CA GLY A 163 3.74 -8.91 -11.59
C GLY A 163 4.82 -9.04 -10.51
N HIS A 164 5.85 -9.83 -10.77
CA HIS A 164 7.08 -9.89 -9.96
C HIS A 164 8.29 -9.50 -10.81
N ASN A 165 9.20 -8.68 -10.27
CA ASN A 165 10.52 -8.52 -10.90
C ASN A 165 11.56 -9.40 -10.18
N GLY A 166 12.71 -9.55 -10.83
CA GLY A 166 13.87 -10.22 -10.25
C GLY A 166 14.56 -9.45 -9.11
N GLU A 167 14.03 -8.31 -8.68
CA GLU A 167 14.62 -7.40 -7.70
C GLU A 167 13.82 -7.34 -6.39
N ASN A 168 13.02 -8.39 -6.11
CA ASN A 168 12.14 -8.50 -4.93
C ASN A 168 11.00 -7.46 -4.88
N GLU A 169 10.63 -6.81 -5.97
CA GLU A 169 9.42 -6.02 -6.04
C GLU A 169 8.25 -6.82 -6.62
N CYS A 170 7.03 -6.47 -6.22
CA CYS A 170 5.84 -6.96 -6.89
C CYS A 170 4.75 -5.90 -7.00
N CYS A 171 3.89 -6.04 -8.01
CA CYS A 171 2.71 -5.21 -8.21
C CYS A 171 1.48 -6.09 -8.40
N LEU A 172 0.52 -5.94 -7.49
CA LEU A 172 -0.81 -6.47 -7.65
C LEU A 172 -1.73 -5.35 -8.16
N ILE A 173 -2.46 -5.62 -9.24
CA ILE A 173 -3.60 -4.79 -9.65
C ILE A 173 -4.84 -5.67 -9.61
N GLU A 174 -5.85 -5.23 -8.87
CA GLU A 174 -7.12 -5.94 -8.75
C GLU A 174 -8.32 -5.03 -8.96
N LYS A 175 -9.42 -5.62 -9.42
CA LYS A 175 -10.75 -5.05 -9.48
C LYS A 175 -11.61 -5.73 -8.42
N PHE A 176 -11.74 -5.08 -7.25
CA PHE A 176 -12.60 -5.52 -6.16
C PHE A 176 -13.66 -4.44 -5.88
N VAL A 177 -14.70 -4.40 -6.71
CA VAL A 177 -15.62 -3.25 -6.89
C VAL A 177 -14.91 -2.02 -7.46
N HIS A 178 -13.77 -1.66 -6.89
CA HIS A 178 -12.87 -0.56 -7.24
C HIS A 178 -11.52 -1.10 -7.71
N THR A 179 -10.76 -0.30 -8.46
CA THR A 179 -9.38 -0.66 -8.79
C THR A 179 -8.48 -0.42 -7.59
N HIS A 180 -7.78 -1.47 -7.15
CA HIS A 180 -6.71 -1.37 -6.18
C HIS A 180 -5.37 -1.69 -6.84
N ILE A 181 -4.35 -0.92 -6.47
CA ILE A 181 -2.99 -1.09 -6.94
C ILE A 181 -2.10 -1.20 -5.70
N LEU A 182 -1.51 -2.36 -5.49
CA LEU A 182 -0.57 -2.65 -4.41
C LEU A 182 0.81 -2.84 -5.01
N VAL A 183 1.75 -1.98 -4.65
CA VAL A 183 3.16 -2.09 -5.02
C VAL A 183 3.95 -2.40 -3.77
N ILE A 184 4.79 -3.43 -3.81
CA ILE A 184 5.69 -3.82 -2.73
C ILE A 184 7.11 -3.62 -3.26
N HIS A 185 7.87 -2.79 -2.56
CA HIS A 185 9.25 -2.43 -2.92
C HIS A 185 10.29 -3.41 -2.36
N ASP A 186 9.89 -4.20 -1.35
CA ASP A 186 10.71 -5.28 -0.79
C ASP A 186 9.78 -6.40 -0.29
N SER A 187 9.51 -7.36 -1.18
CA SER A 187 8.63 -8.51 -0.92
C SER A 187 9.18 -9.46 0.15
N THR A 188 10.51 -9.58 0.26
CA THR A 188 11.17 -10.40 1.27
C THR A 188 10.94 -9.81 2.67
N THR A 189 11.20 -8.51 2.84
CA THR A 189 10.94 -7.81 4.10
C THR A 189 9.45 -7.81 4.42
N PHE A 190 8.59 -7.57 3.42
CA PHE A 190 7.14 -7.57 3.61
C PHE A 190 6.63 -8.92 4.14
N ALA A 191 7.05 -10.03 3.51
CA ALA A 191 6.69 -11.38 3.95
C ALA A 191 7.21 -11.69 5.36
N SER A 192 8.47 -11.36 5.65
CA SER A 192 9.06 -11.54 6.99
C SER A 192 8.29 -10.79 8.08
N LEU A 193 7.90 -9.53 7.81
CA LEU A 193 7.10 -8.74 8.75
C LEU A 193 5.73 -9.37 8.99
N TRP A 194 5.07 -9.89 7.96
CA TRP A 194 3.79 -10.57 8.12
C TRP A 194 3.90 -11.80 9.03
N GLU A 195 4.94 -12.62 8.85
CA GLU A 195 5.21 -13.78 9.70
C GLU A 195 5.40 -13.42 11.19
N VAL A 196 5.96 -12.25 11.47
CA VAL A 196 6.10 -11.74 12.85
C VAL A 196 4.77 -11.20 13.37
N LEU A 197 4.04 -10.44 12.54
CA LEU A 197 2.79 -9.80 12.93
C LEU A 197 1.70 -10.82 13.27
N LYS A 198 1.60 -11.92 12.51
CA LYS A 198 0.57 -12.94 12.72
C LYS A 198 0.74 -13.75 14.01
N LYS A 199 1.99 -14.00 14.44
CA LYS A 199 2.32 -14.79 15.65
C LYS A 199 1.81 -14.21 16.97
N LYS A 200 1.40 -12.94 16.99
CA LYS A 200 0.85 -12.27 18.19
C LYS A 200 -0.69 -12.31 18.24
N ILE A 201 -1.32 -12.78 17.17
CA ILE A 201 -2.78 -12.88 17.04
C ILE A 201 -3.26 -14.26 17.50
N ASP A 202 -2.42 -15.29 17.30
CA ASP A 202 -2.60 -16.66 17.79
C ASP A 202 -2.25 -16.79 19.29
#